data_AF-A0A4Q7IID4-F1
#
_entry.id   AF-A0A4Q7IID4-F1
#
_cell.length_a   1.000
_cell.length_b   1.000
_cell.length_c   1.000
_cell.angle_alpha   90.00
_cell.angle_beta   90.00
_cell.angle_gamma   90.00
#
_symmetry.space_group_name_H-M   'P 1'
#
loop_
_entity.id
_entity.type
_entity.pdbx_description
1 polymer ?
#
loop_
_entity_poly.entity_id
_entity_poly.type
_entity_poly.pdbx_seq_one_letter_code
_entity_poly.pdbx_strand_id
1 'polypeptide(L)' 'NDENHGYAITKYGAEMEVWRGSQEGLDVVIVNPGVILGSGFWQEGSGKLFTQINNGFNFYTEGITGFVSVKDVVSIMIQL' A
#
# COMPACT_ATOMS: atom_id res chain seq x y z
N ASN A 1 0.97 0.19 -20.29
CA ASN A 1 -0.12 -0.50 -19.59
C ASN A 1 0.29 -1.83 -18.94
N ASP A 2 1.56 -2.25 -19.01
CA ASP A 2 2.02 -3.52 -18.43
C ASP A 2 2.38 -3.47 -16.93
N GLU A 3 2.70 -2.29 -16.39
CA GLU A 3 3.12 -2.15 -14.98
C GLU A 3 2.01 -2.50 -13.98
N ASN A 4 0.75 -2.15 -14.27
CA ASN A 4 -0.40 -2.50 -13.42
C ASN A 4 -0.66 -4.01 -13.40
N HIS A 5 -0.44 -4.70 -14.52
CA HIS A 5 -0.50 -6.17 -14.56
C HIS A 5 0.68 -6.80 -13.81
N GLY A 6 1.90 -6.33 -14.03
CA GLY A 6 3.10 -6.87 -13.38
C GLY A 6 3.10 -6.71 -11.86
N TYR A 7 2.71 -5.52 -11.36
CA TYR A 7 2.58 -5.26 -9.93
C TYR A 7 1.48 -6.11 -9.30
N ALA A 8 0.29 -6.15 -9.92
CA ALA A 8 -0.83 -6.94 -9.40
C ALA A 8 -0.51 -8.45 -9.39
N ILE A 9 0.12 -8.98 -10.44
CA ILE A 9 0.55 -10.38 -10.51
C ILE A 9 1.57 -10.68 -9.41
N THR A 10 2.55 -9.79 -9.22
CA THR A 10 3.58 -9.98 -8.19
C THR A 10 2.97 -9.96 -6.78
N LYS A 11 2.03 -9.05 -6.52
CA LYS A 11 1.35 -8.97 -5.22
C LYS A 11 0.44 -10.18 -4.96
N TYR A 12 -0.31 -10.61 -5.98
CA TYR A 12 -1.10 -11.83 -5.91
C TYR A 12 -0.24 -13.06 -5.64
N GLY A 13 0.87 -13.23 -6.37
CA GLY A 13 1.80 -14.34 -6.16
C GLY A 13 2.42 -14.34 -4.76
N ALA A 14 2.82 -13.17 -4.26
CA ALA A 14 3.34 -13.04 -2.90
C ALA A 14 2.29 -13.43 -1.84
N GLU A 15 1.03 -13.01 -2.02
CA GLU A 15 -0.06 -13.38 -1.12
C GLU A 15 -0.34 -14.88 -1.13
N MET A 16 -0.33 -15.51 -2.32
CA MET A 16 -0.51 -16.96 -2.47
C MET A 16 0.54 -17.77 -1.69
N GLU A 17 1.80 -17.31 -1.64
CA GLU A 17 2.83 -17.98 -0.83
C GLU A 17 2.58 -17.87 0.68
N VAL A 18 2.02 -16.75 1.13
CA VAL A 18 1.60 -16.58 2.54
C VAL A 18 0.43 -17.51 2.86
N TRP A 19 -0.54 -17.66 1.95
CA TRP A 19 -1.63 -18.64 2.08
C TRP A 19 -1.14 -20.09 2.09
N ARG A 20 -0.11 -20.43 1.28
CA ARG A 20 0.55 -21.74 1.37
C ARG A 20 1.16 -21.96 2.74
N GLY A 21 1.89 -20.98 3.28
CA GLY A 21 2.45 -21.04 4.62
C GLY A 21 1.40 -21.28 5.71
N SER A 22 0.24 -20.63 5.60
CA SER A 22 -0.90 -20.88 6.50
C SER A 22 -1.42 -22.32 6.41
N GLN A 23 -1.53 -22.89 5.21
CA GLN A 23 -1.94 -24.31 5.03
C GLN A 23 -0.89 -25.31 5.54
N GLU A 24 0.38 -24.92 5.57
CA GLU A 24 1.47 -25.68 6.15
C GLU A 24 1.54 -25.58 7.68
N GLY A 25 0.61 -24.84 8.30
CA GLY A 25 0.48 -24.73 9.75
C GLY A 25 1.25 -23.57 10.37
N LEU A 26 1.77 -22.62 9.57
CA LEU A 26 2.33 -21.39 10.10
C LEU A 26 1.19 -20.47 10.61
N ASP A 27 1.43 -19.82 11.74
CA ASP A 27 0.55 -18.76 12.23
C ASP A 27 0.78 -17.48 11.41
N VAL A 28 -0.26 -16.99 10.77
CA VAL A 28 -0.18 -16.01 9.70
C VAL A 28 -1.33 -15.02 9.79
N VAL A 29 -0.99 -13.74 9.65
CA VAL A 29 -1.93 -12.65 9.44
C VAL A 29 -1.52 -11.84 8.21
N ILE A 30 -2.49 -11.51 7.35
CA ILE A 30 -2.29 -10.67 6.17
C ILE A 30 -3.00 -9.33 6.39
N VAL A 31 -2.26 -8.23 6.20
CA VAL A 31 -2.80 -6.86 6.26
C VAL A 31 -2.68 -6.23 4.87
N ASN A 32 -3.83 -5.88 4.27
CA ASN A 32 -3.94 -5.34 2.91
C ASN A 32 -4.41 -3.87 2.92
N PRO A 33 -3.52 -2.90 3.20
CA PRO A 33 -3.88 -1.48 3.19
C PRO A 33 -4.04 -0.93 1.77
N GLY A 34 -4.80 0.17 1.66
CA GLY A 34 -4.83 1.01 0.47
C GLY A 34 -3.59 1.91 0.36
N VAL A 35 -3.75 3.13 -0.14
CA VAL A 35 -2.63 4.09 -0.23
C VAL A 35 -2.31 4.62 1.17
N ILE A 36 -1.13 4.27 1.68
CA ILE A 36 -0.67 4.72 3.00
C ILE A 36 -0.14 6.15 2.88
N LEU A 37 -0.65 7.08 3.70
CA LEU A 37 -0.15 8.44 3.81
C LEU A 37 0.44 8.69 5.20
N GLY A 38 1.53 9.45 5.25
CA GLY A 38 2.21 9.76 6.49
C GLY A 38 3.39 10.70 6.27
N SER A 39 3.85 11.30 7.36
CA SER A 39 5.02 12.17 7.37
C SER A 39 6.32 11.39 7.29
N GLY A 40 7.32 11.93 6.59
CA GLY A 40 8.71 11.45 6.65
C GLY A 40 9.33 11.12 5.29
N PHE A 41 8.53 10.72 4.29
CA PHE A 41 9.01 10.28 2.98
C PHE A 41 8.44 11.14 1.84
N TRP A 42 8.91 12.38 1.73
CA TRP A 42 8.34 13.36 0.79
C TRP A 42 8.77 13.17 -0.67
N GLN A 43 9.85 12.43 -0.91
CA GLN A 43 10.43 12.25 -2.25
C GLN A 43 10.21 10.84 -2.81
N GLU A 44 9.50 9.97 -2.10
CA GLU A 44 9.35 8.55 -2.45
C GLU A 44 7.93 8.05 -2.21
N GLY A 45 7.56 6.96 -2.90
CA GLY A 45 6.28 6.28 -2.75
C GLY A 45 5.06 7.21 -2.81
N SER A 46 4.09 6.95 -1.93
CA SER A 46 2.87 7.74 -1.76
C SER A 46 3.11 9.13 -1.19
N GLY A 47 4.22 9.35 -0.47
CA GLY A 47 4.54 10.65 0.11
C GLY A 47 4.96 11.70 -0.92
N LYS A 48 5.34 11.28 -2.15
CA LYS A 48 5.49 12.18 -3.32
C LYS A 48 4.24 13.02 -3.58
N LEU A 49 3.06 12.52 -3.23
CA LEU A 49 1.80 13.25 -3.40
C LEU A 49 1.85 14.62 -2.70
N PHE A 50 2.39 14.69 -1.48
CA PHE A 50 2.50 15.94 -0.74
C PHE A 50 3.47 16.92 -1.40
N THR A 51 4.59 16.44 -1.93
CA THR A 51 5.55 17.28 -2.67
C THR A 51 4.93 17.81 -3.96
N GLN A 52 4.17 16.98 -4.68
CA GLN A 52 3.48 17.41 -5.90
C GLN A 52 2.38 18.44 -5.58
N ILE A 53 1.65 18.27 -4.47
CA ILE A 53 0.69 19.26 -3.95
C ILE A 53 1.38 20.58 -3.62
N ASN A 54 2.47 20.52 -2.86
CA ASN A 54 3.23 21.69 -2.47
C ASN A 54 3.82 22.46 -3.68
N ASN A 55 4.14 21.75 -4.77
CA ASN A 55 4.67 22.34 -6.00
C ASN A 55 3.57 22.90 -6.95
N GLY A 56 2.32 22.96 -6.51
CA GLY A 56 1.22 23.57 -7.26
C GLY A 56 0.50 22.59 -8.21
N PHE A 57 0.10 21.43 -7.69
CA PHE A 57 -0.61 20.35 -8.40
C PHE A 57 -1.66 20.84 -9.42
N ASN A 58 -1.29 20.87 -10.70
CA ASN A 58 -2.12 21.49 -11.75
C ASN A 58 -3.17 20.54 -12.35
N PHE A 59 -3.02 19.22 -12.18
CA PHE A 59 -3.89 18.22 -12.80
C PHE A 59 -4.16 17.08 -11.83
N TYR A 60 -5.44 16.73 -11.67
CA TYR A 60 -5.90 15.58 -10.89
C TYR A 60 -6.92 14.79 -11.70
N THR A 61 -7.00 13.48 -11.44
CA THR A 61 -7.98 12.60 -12.06
C THR A 61 -9.26 12.62 -11.22
N GLU A 62 -10.41 12.33 -11.84
CA GLU A 62 -11.70 12.19 -11.14
C GLU A 62 -11.85 10.84 -10.41
N GLY A 63 -10.78 10.05 -10.36
CA GLY A 63 -10.78 8.76 -9.70
C GLY A 63 -10.89 8.86 -8.18
N ILE A 64 -11.49 7.84 -7.58
CA ILE A 64 -11.54 7.69 -6.12
C ILE A 64 -10.54 6.61 -5.72
N THR A 65 -9.80 6.85 -4.63
CA THR A 65 -8.89 5.86 -4.05
C THR A 65 -8.99 5.86 -2.53
N GLY A 66 -8.68 4.72 -1.90
CA GLY A 66 -8.69 4.56 -0.45
C GLY A 66 -7.36 4.97 0.16
N PHE A 67 -7.40 5.91 1.11
CA PHE A 67 -6.23 6.35 1.88
C PHE A 67 -6.31 5.89 3.32
N VAL A 68 -5.16 5.56 3.91
CA VAL A 68 -5.03 5.19 5.32
C VAL A 68 -3.78 5.83 5.93
N SER A 69 -3.84 6.24 7.20
CA SER A 69 -2.68 6.78 7.91
C SER A 69 -1.65 5.71 8.19
N VAL A 70 -0.36 6.04 8.06
CA VAL A 70 0.75 5.15 8.46
C VAL A 70 0.63 4.70 9.92
N LYS A 71 0.14 5.58 10.80
CA LYS A 71 -0.02 5.25 12.22
C LYS A 71 -1.09 4.18 12.46
N ASP A 72 -2.16 4.23 11.68
CA ASP A 72 -3.28 3.29 11.81
C ASP A 72 -2.86 1.90 11.32
N VAL A 73 -2.17 1.82 10.18
CA VAL A 73 -1.61 0.55 9.67
C VAL A 73 -0.66 -0.06 10.67
N VAL A 74 0.29 0.72 11.21
CA VAL A 74 1.24 0.23 12.22
C VAL A 74 0.54 -0.24 13.49
N SER A 75 -0.48 0.50 13.96
CA SER A 75 -1.25 0.11 15.14
C SER A 75 -1.96 -1.23 14.94
N ILE A 76 -2.58 -1.44 13.76
CA ILE A 76 -3.26 -2.69 13.43
C ILE A 76 -2.26 -3.84 13.37
N MET A 77 -1.11 -3.65 12.69
CA MET A 77 -0.08 -4.68 12.57
C MET A 77 0.54 -5.11 13.90
N ILE A 78 0.52 -4.26 14.92
CA ILE A 78 1.03 -4.59 16.26
C ILE A 78 -0.02 -5.33 17.12
N GLN A 79 -1.31 -5.14 16.82
CA GLN A 79 -2.41 -5.69 17.62
C GLN A 79 -2.88 -7.07 17.16
N LEU A 80 -2.54 -7.46 15.93
CA LEU A 80 -2.85 -8.76 15.33
C LEU A 80 -1.70 -9.74 15.57
#